data_AF-A0A963YPZ6-F1
#
_entry.id   AF-A0A963YPZ6-F1
#
_cell.length_a   1.000
_cell.length_b   1.000
_cell.length_c   1.000
_cell.angle_alpha   90.00
_cell.angle_beta   90.00
_cell.angle_gamma   90.00
#
_symmetry.space_group_name_H-M   'P 1'
#
loop_
_entity.id
_entity.type
_entity.pdbx_description
1 polymer ?
#
loop_
_entity_poly.entity_id
_entity_poly.type
_entity_poly.pdbx_seq_one_letter_code
_entity_poly.pdbx_strand_id
1 'polypeptide(L)'
;MSSAAGFRVAVYYAPAKDDPLWTAGCQWLGRDPESGEEFQPSEAVTDPDLTRDPSGYGFHGTLKPPMRLADGVSYEAFLEAVQALAQGLRPFAMPRLSVQNLHGFLAVREAEPSPDLQALADVTVASLDDCRARPSEAELARRRKAGLSAPEEAMLARWGYPYVFQLWRFHLTLTRRLDAAEMARLLPAAEAFFASSLTQPRVCDSLAVYTQAESGAPFTLTARVPLGG
;
A
#
# COMPACT_ATOMS: atom_id res chain seq x y z
N MET A 1 -11.06 24.63 -2.42
CA MET A 1 -9.92 24.71 -3.35
C MET A 1 -9.99 23.49 -4.26
N SER A 2 -10.10 23.67 -5.57
CA SER A 2 -10.16 22.56 -6.53
C SER A 2 -8.89 21.71 -6.38
N SER A 3 -9.00 20.40 -6.15
CA SER A 3 -7.81 19.54 -6.15
C SER A 3 -7.15 19.67 -7.53
N ALA A 4 -5.83 19.84 -7.57
CA ALA A 4 -5.08 19.88 -8.82
C ALA A 4 -5.36 18.62 -9.65
N ALA A 5 -5.36 18.75 -10.98
CA ALA A 5 -5.51 17.61 -11.87
C ALA A 5 -4.42 16.57 -11.56
N GLY A 6 -4.82 15.38 -11.09
CA GLY A 6 -3.89 14.31 -10.75
C GLY A 6 -3.61 14.12 -9.25
N PHE A 7 -4.17 14.95 -8.36
CA PHE A 7 -4.09 14.72 -6.93
C PHE A 7 -4.78 13.40 -6.54
N ARG A 8 -4.09 12.55 -5.78
CA ARG A 8 -4.63 11.28 -5.29
C ARG A 8 -4.34 11.11 -3.82
N VAL A 9 -5.26 10.45 -3.13
CA VAL A 9 -5.10 9.99 -1.74
C VAL A 9 -5.12 8.47 -1.70
N ALA A 10 -4.51 7.88 -0.68
CA ALA A 10 -4.60 6.47 -0.38
C ALA A 10 -4.54 6.24 1.14
N VAL A 11 -5.07 5.10 1.60
CA VAL A 11 -4.99 4.68 3.00
C VAL A 11 -4.32 3.33 3.06
N TYR A 12 -3.24 3.25 3.83
CA TYR A 12 -2.36 2.08 3.88
C TYR A 12 -2.12 1.65 5.32
N TYR A 13 -1.67 0.41 5.47
CA TYR A 13 -0.81 0.03 6.57
C TYR A 13 0.62 0.49 6.25
N ALA A 14 1.28 1.10 7.23
CA ALA A 14 2.70 1.37 7.21
C ALA A 14 3.27 1.04 8.59
N PRO A 15 4.39 0.28 8.69
CA PRO A 15 5.05 0.09 9.99
C PRO A 15 5.35 1.43 10.67
N ALA A 16 5.41 1.44 12.01
CA ALA A 16 5.77 2.62 12.77
C ALA A 16 7.14 3.16 12.35
N LYS A 17 7.36 4.47 12.51
CA LYS A 17 8.60 5.12 12.03
C LYS A 17 9.86 4.55 12.67
N ASP A 18 9.76 4.13 13.93
CA ASP A 18 10.82 3.50 14.71
C ASP A 18 10.87 1.96 14.57
N ASP A 19 9.95 1.37 13.80
CA ASP A 19 9.97 -0.06 13.49
C ASP A 19 11.12 -0.37 12.51
N PRO A 20 12.02 -1.33 12.81
CA PRO A 20 13.10 -1.72 11.91
C PRO A 20 12.65 -2.12 10.50
N LEU A 21 11.42 -2.60 10.33
CA LEU A 21 10.86 -2.94 9.01
C LEU A 21 10.54 -1.69 8.19
N TRP A 22 10.18 -0.57 8.81
CA TRP A 22 10.06 0.71 8.11
C TRP A 22 11.40 1.11 7.50
N THR A 23 12.44 1.18 8.34
CA THR A 23 13.80 1.54 7.91
C THR A 23 14.31 0.62 6.81
N ALA A 24 14.18 -0.70 6.98
CA ALA A 24 14.61 -1.67 5.97
C ALA A 24 13.82 -1.50 4.66
N GLY A 25 12.50 -1.30 4.74
CA GLY A 25 11.65 -1.08 3.57
C GLY A 25 12.00 0.19 2.80
N CYS A 26 12.21 1.30 3.51
CA CYS A 26 12.63 2.58 2.92
C CYS A 26 14.01 2.49 2.26
N GLN A 27 14.98 1.82 2.91
CA GLN A 27 16.30 1.57 2.34
C GLN A 27 16.23 0.67 1.10
N TRP A 28 15.43 -0.39 1.14
CA TRP A 28 15.22 -1.28 0.00
C TRP A 28 14.63 -0.55 -1.21
N LEU A 29 13.67 0.35 -0.97
CA LEU A 29 13.01 1.14 -2.02
C LEU A 29 13.75 2.43 -2.38
N GLY A 30 14.85 2.76 -1.68
CA GLY A 30 15.65 3.95 -1.93
C GLY A 30 15.01 5.27 -1.48
N ARG A 31 13.90 5.25 -0.74
CA ARG A 31 13.19 6.46 -0.30
C ARG A 31 12.31 6.24 0.93
N ASP A 32 12.33 7.19 1.86
CA ASP A 32 11.35 7.32 2.94
C ASP A 32 10.19 8.26 2.48
N PRO A 33 8.95 7.76 2.35
CA PRO A 33 7.83 8.60 1.93
C PRO A 33 7.34 9.58 3.00
N GLU A 34 7.73 9.44 4.26
CA GLU A 34 7.36 10.32 5.38
C GLU A 34 8.36 11.49 5.53
N SER A 35 9.66 11.21 5.50
CA SER A 35 10.68 12.27 5.61
C SER A 35 11.07 12.90 4.28
N GLY A 36 10.88 12.17 3.16
CA GLY A 36 11.39 12.53 1.84
C GLY A 36 12.88 12.22 1.66
N GLU A 37 13.54 11.59 2.63
CA GLU A 37 14.93 11.17 2.52
C GLU A 37 15.11 10.10 1.44
N GLU A 38 16.17 10.23 0.65
CA GLU A 38 16.57 9.26 -0.36
C GLU A 38 17.74 8.42 0.15
N PHE A 39 17.73 7.14 -0.17
CA PHE A 39 18.76 6.19 0.23
C PHE A 39 19.48 5.65 -1.00
N GLN A 40 20.75 5.28 -0.82
CA GLN A 40 21.42 4.44 -1.79
C GLN A 40 20.71 3.08 -1.85
N PRO A 41 20.46 2.52 -3.04
CA PRO A 41 19.87 1.19 -3.17
C PRO A 41 20.67 0.15 -2.38
N SER A 42 19.97 -0.81 -1.78
CA SER A 42 20.60 -2.00 -1.18
C SER A 42 21.51 -2.68 -2.20
N GLU A 43 22.65 -3.24 -1.77
CA GLU A 43 23.55 -4.01 -2.65
C GLU A 43 22.85 -5.17 -3.37
N ALA A 44 21.76 -5.69 -2.78
CA ALA A 44 20.90 -6.70 -3.40
C ALA A 44 20.16 -6.18 -4.65
N VAL A 45 19.81 -4.89 -4.65
CA VAL A 45 19.11 -4.16 -5.72
C VAL A 45 20.15 -3.54 -6.65
N THR A 46 20.73 -4.37 -7.51
CA THR A 46 21.77 -3.98 -8.48
C THR A 46 21.26 -3.09 -9.62
N ASP A 47 19.95 -3.04 -9.82
CA ASP A 47 19.27 -2.26 -10.85
C ASP A 47 18.10 -1.50 -10.20
N PRO A 48 18.10 -0.16 -10.21
CA PRO A 48 17.01 0.66 -9.68
C PRO A 48 15.65 0.36 -10.33
N ASP A 49 15.61 -0.18 -11.56
CA ASP A 49 14.35 -0.53 -12.23
C ASP A 49 13.62 -1.68 -11.55
N LEU A 50 14.30 -2.46 -10.70
CA LEU A 50 13.67 -3.50 -9.89
C LEU A 50 12.69 -2.91 -8.88
N THR A 51 12.97 -1.73 -8.33
CA THR A 51 12.21 -1.11 -7.24
C THR A 51 11.54 0.20 -7.63
N ARG A 52 11.76 0.71 -8.85
CA ARG A 52 11.23 1.99 -9.34
C ARG A 52 9.74 2.18 -9.09
N ASP A 53 8.91 1.21 -9.50
CA ASP A 53 7.46 1.27 -9.34
C ASP A 53 7.04 1.31 -7.85
N PRO A 54 7.43 0.36 -6.97
CA PRO A 54 7.07 0.42 -5.55
C PRO A 54 7.70 1.62 -4.82
N SER A 55 8.89 2.08 -5.21
CA SER A 55 9.52 3.28 -4.64
C SER A 55 8.64 4.52 -4.81
N GLY A 56 7.98 4.67 -5.96
CA GLY A 56 7.04 5.76 -6.22
C GLY A 56 5.81 5.75 -5.30
N TYR A 57 5.41 4.60 -4.75
CA TYR A 57 4.31 4.52 -3.77
C TYR A 57 4.80 4.57 -2.31
N GLY A 58 6.09 4.33 -2.07
CA GLY A 58 6.68 4.17 -0.75
C GLY A 58 6.39 2.80 -0.14
N PHE A 59 7.11 2.43 0.93
CA PHE A 59 6.93 1.15 1.59
C PHE A 59 5.59 1.11 2.36
N HIS A 60 4.64 0.27 1.94
CA HIS A 60 3.28 0.27 2.49
C HIS A 60 2.53 -1.02 2.14
N GLY A 61 1.45 -1.32 2.89
CA GLY A 61 0.46 -2.34 2.54
C GLY A 61 -0.90 -1.69 2.23
N THR A 62 -1.47 -1.93 1.05
CA THR A 62 -2.69 -1.23 0.63
C THR A 62 -3.92 -1.62 1.47
N LEU A 63 -4.66 -0.64 2.03
CA LEU A 63 -6.00 -0.86 2.64
C LEU A 63 -7.10 -0.23 1.76
N LYS A 64 -7.01 1.07 1.45
CA LYS A 64 -7.75 1.74 0.37
C LYS A 64 -6.77 2.08 -0.77
N PRO A 65 -6.99 1.57 -2.00
CA PRO A 65 -6.11 1.87 -3.12
C PRO A 65 -6.17 3.36 -3.48
N PRO A 66 -5.12 3.88 -4.17
CA PRO A 66 -5.09 5.24 -4.65
C PRO A 66 -6.35 5.68 -5.38
N MET A 67 -6.89 6.81 -4.97
CA MET A 67 -8.11 7.39 -5.52
C MET A 67 -8.05 8.91 -5.61
N ARG A 68 -8.83 9.47 -6.55
CA ARG A 68 -9.17 10.90 -6.55
C ARG A 68 -10.30 11.13 -5.54
N LEU A 69 -10.30 12.29 -4.89
CA LEU A 69 -11.41 12.69 -4.03
C LEU A 69 -12.64 13.07 -4.87
N ALA A 70 -13.83 12.74 -4.39
CA ALA A 70 -15.09 13.09 -5.02
C ALA A 70 -15.30 14.62 -5.08
N ASP A 71 -16.13 15.07 -6.02
CA ASP A 71 -16.45 16.49 -6.14
C ASP A 71 -17.07 17.01 -4.84
N GLY A 72 -16.50 18.09 -4.30
CA GLY A 72 -16.92 18.67 -3.02
C GLY A 72 -16.27 18.08 -1.78
N VAL A 73 -15.50 16.99 -1.89
CA VAL A 73 -14.73 16.41 -0.78
C VAL A 73 -13.33 17.03 -0.75
N SER A 74 -13.03 17.79 0.31
CA SER A 74 -11.68 18.33 0.53
C SER A 74 -10.75 17.27 1.16
N TYR A 75 -9.44 17.54 1.13
CA TYR A 75 -8.47 16.67 1.79
C TYR A 75 -8.69 16.63 3.31
N GLU A 76 -9.06 17.75 3.91
CA GLU A 76 -9.37 17.86 5.34
C GLU A 76 -10.59 17.01 5.70
N ALA A 77 -11.68 17.11 4.93
CA ALA A 77 -12.88 16.29 5.15
C ALA A 77 -12.59 14.78 4.97
N PHE A 78 -11.71 14.43 4.02
CA PHE A 78 -11.24 13.05 3.88
C PHE A 78 -10.42 12.59 5.10
N LEU A 79 -9.50 13.43 5.59
CA LEU A 79 -8.70 13.10 6.78
C LEU A 79 -9.57 12.95 8.03
N GLU A 80 -10.59 13.80 8.20
CA GLU A 80 -11.60 13.68 9.25
C GLU A 80 -12.37 12.36 9.16
N ALA A 81 -12.75 11.93 7.95
CA ALA A 81 -13.39 10.64 7.74
C ALA A 81 -12.46 9.46 8.10
N VAL A 82 -11.17 9.54 7.78
CA VAL A 82 -10.17 8.54 8.19
C VAL A 82 -10.02 8.52 9.72
N GLN A 83 -9.98 9.68 10.37
CA GLN A 83 -9.93 9.80 11.83
C GLN A 83 -11.17 9.20 12.50
N ALA A 84 -12.35 9.52 12.00
CA ALA A 84 -13.61 8.98 12.52
C ALA A 84 -13.68 7.45 12.37
N LEU A 85 -13.24 6.91 11.23
CA LEU A 85 -13.10 5.47 11.04
C LEU A 85 -12.12 4.86 12.07
N ALA A 86 -10.91 5.43 12.19
CA ALA A 86 -9.86 4.90 13.06
C ALA A 86 -10.28 4.85 14.54
N GLN A 87 -11.08 5.80 15.02
CA GLN A 87 -11.62 5.79 16.39
C GLN A 87 -12.53 4.59 16.68
N GLY A 88 -13.17 4.00 15.66
CA GLY A 88 -14.00 2.80 15.81
C GLY A 88 -13.25 1.47 15.69
N LEU A 89 -11.96 1.51 15.38
CA LEU A 89 -11.13 0.33 15.12
C LEU A 89 -10.19 0.07 16.29
N ARG A 90 -10.06 -1.20 16.68
CA ARG A 90 -9.15 -1.64 17.75
C ARG A 90 -7.78 -1.98 17.16
N PRO A 91 -6.67 -1.56 17.80
CA PRO A 91 -5.36 -2.12 17.49
C PRO A 91 -5.35 -3.64 17.64
N PHE A 92 -4.58 -4.32 16.78
CA PHE A 92 -4.45 -5.78 16.83
C PHE A 92 -3.02 -6.23 16.54
N ALA A 93 -2.69 -7.43 17.01
CA ALA A 93 -1.38 -8.03 16.74
C ALA A 93 -1.29 -8.42 15.26
N MET A 94 -0.26 -7.95 14.58
CA MET A 94 0.03 -8.34 13.20
C MET A 94 0.46 -9.81 13.14
N PRO A 95 0.09 -10.56 12.08
CA PRO A 95 0.65 -11.89 11.86
C PRO A 95 2.16 -11.79 11.63
N ARG A 96 2.87 -12.91 11.77
CA ARG A 96 4.28 -12.98 11.35
C ARG A 96 4.37 -12.59 9.88
N LEU A 97 5.39 -11.79 9.55
CA LEU A 97 5.64 -11.34 8.19
C LEU A 97 6.84 -12.08 7.59
N SER A 98 6.81 -12.29 6.28
CA SER A 98 7.88 -12.96 5.53
C SER A 98 8.00 -12.38 4.13
N VAL A 99 9.19 -12.45 3.54
CA VAL A 99 9.37 -12.15 2.12
C VAL A 99 8.81 -13.31 1.29
N GLN A 100 7.99 -13.01 0.29
CA GLN A 100 7.35 -14.02 -0.55
C GLN A 100 7.31 -13.56 -2.01
N ASN A 101 7.29 -14.53 -2.93
CA ASN A 101 6.90 -14.30 -4.33
C ASN A 101 5.37 -14.24 -4.43
N LEU A 102 4.85 -13.08 -4.83
CA LEU A 102 3.44 -12.87 -5.12
C LEU A 102 3.26 -12.65 -6.62
N HIS A 103 2.77 -13.67 -7.32
CA HIS A 103 2.46 -13.59 -8.76
C HIS A 103 3.59 -13.02 -9.65
N GLY A 104 4.86 -13.31 -9.28
CA GLY A 104 6.04 -12.94 -10.03
C GLY A 104 6.78 -11.70 -9.51
N PHE A 105 6.33 -11.04 -8.44
CA PHE A 105 7.10 -9.97 -7.78
C PHE A 105 7.36 -10.30 -6.31
N LEU A 106 8.39 -9.71 -5.72
CA LEU A 106 8.68 -9.89 -4.30
C LEU A 106 7.87 -8.91 -3.45
N ALA A 107 7.38 -9.39 -2.32
CA ALA A 107 6.69 -8.57 -1.33
C ALA A 107 6.89 -9.12 0.10
N VAL A 108 6.83 -8.25 1.10
CA VAL A 108 6.62 -8.67 2.49
C VAL A 108 5.14 -8.96 2.69
N ARG A 109 4.80 -10.13 3.22
CA ARG A 109 3.42 -10.59 3.39
C ARG A 109 3.21 -11.26 4.73
N GLU A 110 1.96 -11.37 5.13
CA GLU A 110 1.54 -12.25 6.22
C GLU A 110 1.93 -13.71 5.90
N ALA A 111 2.57 -14.38 6.86
CA ALA A 111 2.97 -15.77 6.74
C ALA A 111 1.74 -16.70 6.74
N GLU A 112 0.68 -16.28 7.43
CA GLU A 112 -0.62 -16.94 7.49
C GLU A 112 -1.71 -15.87 7.32
N PRO A 113 -2.87 -16.21 6.70
CA PRO A 113 -3.96 -15.26 6.55
C PRO A 113 -4.42 -14.66 7.89
N SER A 114 -4.51 -13.34 7.97
CA SER A 114 -5.02 -12.63 9.15
C SER A 114 -6.45 -12.12 8.91
N PRO A 115 -7.45 -12.65 9.66
CA PRO A 115 -8.81 -12.12 9.63
C PRO A 115 -8.88 -10.64 10.00
N ASP A 116 -8.04 -10.19 10.94
CA ASP A 116 -8.02 -8.79 11.39
C ASP A 116 -7.51 -7.85 10.28
N LEU A 117 -6.47 -8.25 9.53
CA LEU A 117 -6.01 -7.50 8.36
C LEU A 117 -7.08 -7.43 7.26
N GLN A 118 -7.74 -8.55 6.98
CA GLN A 118 -8.84 -8.58 6.00
C GLN A 118 -9.99 -7.67 6.43
N ALA A 119 -10.40 -7.75 7.70
CA ALA A 119 -11.46 -6.90 8.26
C ALA A 119 -11.09 -5.41 8.19
N LEU A 120 -9.84 -5.07 8.51
CA LEU A 120 -9.32 -3.70 8.41
C LEU A 120 -9.36 -3.17 6.97
N ALA A 121 -8.92 -3.99 6.00
CA ALA A 121 -8.97 -3.59 4.59
C ALA A 121 -10.41 -3.39 4.12
N ASP A 122 -11.30 -4.34 4.42
CA ASP A 122 -12.70 -4.32 3.99
C ASP A 122 -13.46 -3.10 4.54
N VAL A 123 -13.32 -2.83 5.85
CA VAL A 123 -13.98 -1.68 6.48
C VAL A 123 -13.40 -0.37 5.97
N THR A 124 -12.09 -0.29 5.73
CA THR A 124 -11.44 0.91 5.18
C THR A 124 -11.90 1.18 3.74
N VAL A 125 -12.06 0.14 2.91
CA VAL A 125 -12.62 0.28 1.55
C VAL A 125 -14.06 0.77 1.60
N ALA A 126 -14.89 0.15 2.44
CA ALA A 126 -16.32 0.43 2.51
C ALA A 126 -16.62 1.81 3.11
N SER A 127 -16.01 2.15 4.25
CA SER A 127 -16.30 3.39 4.99
C SER A 127 -15.80 4.65 4.29
N LEU A 128 -14.78 4.53 3.43
CA LEU A 128 -14.21 5.68 2.71
C LEU A 128 -14.64 5.74 1.24
N ASP A 129 -15.65 4.97 0.82
CA ASP A 129 -16.06 4.96 -0.60
C ASP A 129 -16.77 6.25 -1.03
N ASP A 130 -17.49 6.92 -0.12
CA ASP A 130 -18.13 8.20 -0.41
C ASP A 130 -17.11 9.33 -0.65
N CYS A 131 -15.88 9.20 -0.14
CA CYS A 131 -14.80 10.13 -0.41
C CYS A 131 -14.22 9.98 -1.84
N ARG A 132 -14.55 8.90 -2.56
CA ARG A 132 -13.91 8.53 -3.82
C ARG A 132 -14.65 9.10 -5.02
N ALA A 133 -13.92 9.77 -5.92
CA ALA A 133 -14.44 10.07 -7.25
C ALA A 133 -14.71 8.80 -8.04
N ARG A 134 -15.80 8.78 -8.82
CA ARG A 134 -16.04 7.69 -9.77
C ARG A 134 -14.88 7.62 -10.78
N PRO A 135 -14.37 6.42 -11.10
CA PRO A 135 -13.33 6.28 -12.11
C PRO A 135 -13.88 6.74 -13.46
N SER A 136 -13.04 7.41 -14.24
CA SER A 136 -13.33 7.72 -15.63
C SER A 136 -13.33 6.46 -16.49
N GLU A 137 -13.98 6.52 -17.66
CA GLU A 137 -13.96 5.42 -18.63
C GLU A 137 -12.53 5.05 -19.05
N ALA A 138 -11.62 6.02 -19.14
CA ALA A 138 -10.22 5.76 -19.44
C ALA A 138 -9.52 4.97 -18.31
N GLU A 139 -9.80 5.29 -17.04
CA GLU A 139 -9.27 4.56 -15.88
C GLU A 139 -9.81 3.13 -15.82
N LEU A 140 -11.12 2.94 -16.09
CA LEU A 140 -11.76 1.62 -16.18
C LEU A 140 -11.17 0.79 -17.33
N ALA A 141 -11.10 1.35 -18.53
CA ALA A 141 -10.54 0.68 -19.70
C ALA A 141 -9.08 0.26 -19.47
N ARG A 142 -8.26 1.13 -18.86
CA ARG A 142 -6.87 0.79 -18.51
C ARG A 142 -6.79 -0.42 -17.60
N ARG A 143 -7.69 -0.54 -16.62
CA ARG A 143 -7.69 -1.66 -15.67
C ARG A 143 -8.21 -2.96 -16.29
N ARG A 144 -9.21 -2.88 -17.16
CA ARG A 144 -9.75 -4.02 -17.90
C ARG A 144 -8.74 -4.65 -18.86
N LYS A 145 -7.73 -3.90 -19.34
CA LYS A 145 -6.62 -4.44 -20.16
C LYS A 145 -5.85 -5.57 -19.47
N ALA A 146 -5.92 -5.69 -18.14
CA ALA A 146 -5.29 -6.78 -17.41
C ALA A 146 -5.99 -8.14 -17.57
N GLY A 147 -7.18 -8.20 -18.20
CA GLY A 147 -7.93 -9.44 -18.38
C GLY A 147 -8.61 -9.87 -17.08
N LEU A 148 -9.49 -9.03 -16.55
CA LEU A 148 -10.17 -9.27 -15.27
C LEU A 148 -11.14 -10.46 -15.35
N SER A 149 -11.11 -11.29 -14.32
CA SER A 149 -12.12 -12.30 -14.05
C SER A 149 -13.46 -11.64 -13.66
N ALA A 150 -14.56 -12.40 -13.71
CA ALA A 150 -15.88 -11.88 -13.35
C ALA A 150 -15.96 -11.29 -11.92
N PRO A 151 -15.36 -11.92 -10.87
CA PRO A 151 -15.31 -11.31 -9.55
C PRO A 151 -14.51 -9.99 -9.49
N GLU A 152 -13.40 -9.91 -10.21
CA GLU A 152 -12.55 -8.69 -10.27
C GLU A 152 -13.27 -7.55 -10.99
N GLU A 153 -14.00 -7.85 -12.06
CA GLU A 153 -14.83 -6.88 -12.77
C GLU A 153 -15.96 -6.34 -11.87
N ALA A 154 -16.60 -7.22 -11.08
CA ALA A 154 -17.62 -6.79 -10.12
C ALA A 154 -17.04 -5.83 -9.06
N MET A 155 -15.83 -6.11 -8.56
CA MET A 155 -15.15 -5.21 -7.63
C MET A 155 -14.75 -3.89 -8.30
N LEU A 156 -14.24 -3.94 -9.53
CA LEU A 156 -13.91 -2.74 -10.30
C LEU A 156 -15.14 -1.85 -10.51
N ALA A 157 -16.26 -2.44 -10.91
CA ALA A 157 -17.49 -1.71 -11.18
C ALA A 157 -18.07 -1.05 -9.92
N ARG A 158 -18.04 -1.75 -8.77
CA ARG A 158 -18.62 -1.26 -7.52
C ARG A 158 -17.70 -0.28 -6.79
N TRP A 159 -16.44 -0.68 -6.60
CA TRP A 159 -15.49 -0.01 -5.70
C TRP A 159 -14.43 0.79 -6.43
N GLY A 160 -14.46 0.76 -7.76
CA GLY A 160 -13.45 1.42 -8.57
C GLY A 160 -12.06 0.81 -8.39
N TYR A 161 -11.92 -0.44 -7.94
CA TYR A 161 -10.67 -1.23 -7.90
C TYR A 161 -10.94 -2.74 -7.89
N PRO A 162 -10.18 -3.56 -8.67
CA PRO A 162 -10.51 -4.98 -8.82
C PRO A 162 -10.07 -5.86 -7.64
N TYR A 163 -9.04 -5.48 -6.90
CA TYR A 163 -8.44 -6.32 -5.85
C TYR A 163 -8.77 -5.82 -4.43
N VAL A 164 -10.08 -5.76 -4.12
CA VAL A 164 -10.62 -5.44 -2.78
C VAL A 164 -11.46 -6.61 -2.25
N PHE A 165 -11.79 -6.60 -0.95
CA PHE A 165 -12.57 -7.65 -0.28
C PHE A 165 -11.94 -9.03 -0.43
N GLN A 166 -12.69 -10.04 -0.85
CA GLN A 166 -12.22 -11.41 -1.03
C GLN A 166 -11.06 -11.56 -2.03
N LEU A 167 -10.82 -10.54 -2.87
CA LEU A 167 -9.74 -10.49 -3.85
C LEU A 167 -8.52 -9.71 -3.35
N TRP A 168 -8.64 -9.04 -2.21
CA TRP A 168 -7.55 -8.37 -1.56
C TRP A 168 -6.54 -9.38 -1.01
N ARG A 169 -5.26 -9.01 -1.04
CA ARG A 169 -4.16 -9.79 -0.47
C ARG A 169 -3.24 -8.81 0.23
N PHE A 170 -2.94 -9.03 1.51
CA PHE A 170 -1.97 -8.20 2.19
C PHE A 170 -0.57 -8.40 1.59
N HIS A 171 0.09 -7.30 1.24
CA HIS A 171 1.46 -7.28 0.74
C HIS A 171 2.07 -5.88 0.81
N LEU A 172 3.36 -5.81 1.10
CA LEU A 172 4.20 -4.62 0.93
C LEU A 172 5.19 -4.90 -0.20
N THR A 173 4.95 -4.28 -1.36
CA THR A 173 5.67 -4.57 -2.60
C THR A 173 7.13 -4.16 -2.50
N LEU A 174 8.03 -5.08 -2.85
CA LEU A 174 9.47 -4.88 -2.86
C LEU A 174 10.04 -4.68 -4.27
N THR A 175 9.42 -5.29 -5.28
CA THR A 175 9.92 -5.22 -6.67
C THR A 175 8.79 -5.11 -7.69
N ARG A 176 9.15 -4.77 -8.94
CA ARG A 176 8.35 -5.13 -10.12
C ARG A 176 8.27 -6.66 -10.30
N ARG A 177 7.52 -7.10 -11.31
CA ARG A 177 7.58 -8.49 -11.77
C ARG A 177 8.99 -8.84 -12.24
N LEU A 178 9.44 -10.03 -11.86
CA LEU A 178 10.77 -10.57 -12.09
C LEU A 178 10.69 -11.74 -13.06
N ASP A 179 11.75 -11.90 -13.86
CA ASP A 179 11.97 -13.17 -14.56
C ASP A 179 12.51 -14.26 -13.61
N ALA A 180 12.69 -15.47 -14.13
CA ALA A 180 13.14 -16.61 -13.33
C ALA A 180 14.56 -16.43 -12.75
N ALA A 181 15.47 -15.79 -13.49
CA ALA A 181 16.85 -15.58 -13.06
C ALA A 181 16.93 -14.47 -11.99
N GLU A 182 16.19 -13.38 -12.21
CA GLU A 182 16.01 -12.31 -11.23
C GLU A 182 15.40 -12.86 -9.94
N MET A 183 14.32 -13.65 -10.03
CA MET A 183 13.65 -14.25 -8.87
C MET A 183 14.58 -15.16 -8.08
N ALA A 184 15.31 -16.07 -8.76
CA ALA A 184 16.23 -17.01 -8.11
C ALA A 184 17.37 -16.29 -7.37
N ARG A 185 17.80 -15.13 -7.86
CA ARG A 185 18.82 -14.29 -7.23
C ARG A 185 18.25 -13.43 -6.10
N LEU A 186 17.14 -12.75 -6.34
CA LEU A 186 16.64 -11.70 -5.45
C LEU A 186 15.86 -12.22 -4.26
N LEU A 187 15.12 -13.33 -4.37
CA LEU A 187 14.37 -13.87 -3.25
C LEU A 187 15.26 -14.15 -2.02
N PRO A 188 16.34 -14.95 -2.12
CA PRO A 188 17.20 -15.20 -0.95
C PRO A 188 17.92 -13.94 -0.46
N ALA A 189 18.25 -13.00 -1.36
CA ALA A 189 18.88 -11.73 -0.98
C ALA A 189 17.91 -10.83 -0.19
N ALA A 190 16.65 -10.77 -0.61
CA ALA A 190 15.59 -10.05 0.10
C ALA A 190 15.28 -10.71 1.45
N GLU A 191 15.17 -12.04 1.50
CA GLU A 191 14.99 -12.79 2.75
C GLU A 191 16.11 -12.48 3.75
N ALA A 192 17.37 -12.52 3.31
CA ALA A 192 18.52 -12.19 4.16
C ALA A 192 18.50 -10.72 4.62
N PHE A 193 18.17 -9.79 3.72
CA PHE A 193 18.11 -8.36 4.02
C PHE A 193 17.03 -8.03 5.07
N PHE A 194 15.84 -8.64 4.94
CA PHE A 194 14.72 -8.40 5.85
C PHE A 194 14.70 -9.31 7.09
N ALA A 195 15.58 -10.32 7.18
CA ALA A 195 15.55 -11.32 8.25
C ALA A 195 15.52 -10.70 9.66
N SER A 196 16.40 -9.73 9.93
CA SER A 196 16.49 -9.08 11.25
C SER A 196 15.25 -8.23 11.54
N SER A 197 14.81 -7.42 10.58
CA SER A 197 13.67 -6.53 10.78
C SER A 197 12.37 -7.32 10.99
N LEU A 198 12.18 -8.45 10.32
CA LEU A 198 10.95 -9.25 10.42
C LEU A 198 10.82 -10.04 11.74
N THR A 199 11.84 -10.10 12.60
CA THR A 199 11.78 -10.86 13.87
C THR A 199 10.85 -10.26 14.92
N GLN A 200 10.63 -8.95 14.89
CA GLN A 200 9.88 -8.26 15.93
C GLN A 200 8.36 -8.48 15.77
N PRO A 201 7.65 -8.85 16.85
CA PRO A 201 6.19 -8.79 16.87
C PRO A 201 5.72 -7.36 16.60
N ARG A 202 4.65 -7.23 15.82
CA ARG A 202 4.09 -5.93 15.42
C ARG A 202 2.65 -5.79 15.85
N VAL A 203 2.23 -4.54 15.98
CA VAL A 203 0.83 -4.17 16.17
C VAL A 203 0.44 -3.32 14.96
N CYS A 204 -0.76 -3.53 14.44
CA CYS A 204 -1.42 -2.55 13.59
C CYS A 204 -2.19 -1.63 14.51
N ASP A 205 -1.69 -0.41 14.70
CA ASP A 205 -2.21 0.57 15.64
C ASP A 205 -2.57 1.91 14.97
N SER A 206 -2.40 2.00 13.64
CA SER A 206 -2.71 3.21 12.89
C SER A 206 -3.04 2.94 11.42
N LEU A 207 -3.81 3.86 10.84
CA LEU A 207 -3.99 4.02 9.40
C LEU A 207 -3.00 5.06 8.90
N ALA A 208 -2.27 4.77 7.83
CA ALA A 208 -1.37 5.72 7.20
C ALA A 208 -2.01 6.36 5.97
N VAL A 209 -2.10 7.68 5.95
CA VAL A 209 -2.64 8.45 4.83
C VAL A 209 -1.48 8.90 3.94
N TYR A 210 -1.59 8.56 2.66
CA TYR A 210 -0.63 8.96 1.65
C TYR A 210 -1.29 9.86 0.63
N THR A 211 -0.54 10.82 0.09
CA THR A 211 -0.98 11.69 -0.99
C THR A 211 -0.01 11.67 -2.15
N GLN A 212 -0.51 11.89 -3.36
CA GLN A 212 0.28 12.17 -4.53
C GLN A 212 -0.17 13.51 -5.08
N ALA A 213 0.74 14.47 -5.16
CA ALA A 213 0.44 15.83 -5.60
C ALA A 213 -0.07 15.89 -7.04
N GLU A 214 0.57 15.13 -7.94
CA GLU A 214 0.25 15.07 -9.36
C GLU A 214 0.62 13.71 -9.97
N SER A 215 0.07 13.40 -11.15
CA SER A 215 0.33 12.14 -11.83
C SER A 215 1.83 11.97 -12.13
N GLY A 216 2.45 10.95 -11.52
CA GLY A 216 3.86 10.61 -11.73
C GLY A 216 4.78 11.09 -10.60
N ALA A 217 4.33 12.01 -9.74
CA ALA A 217 5.04 12.34 -8.52
C ALA A 217 5.05 11.14 -7.54
N PRO A 218 6.04 11.01 -6.66
CA PRO A 218 6.01 9.99 -5.63
C PRO A 218 4.91 10.27 -4.60
N PHE A 219 4.32 9.23 -4.01
CA PHE A 219 3.45 9.38 -2.86
C PHE A 219 4.25 9.79 -1.62
N THR A 220 3.65 10.63 -0.80
CA THR A 220 4.16 11.06 0.51
C THR A 220 3.21 10.59 1.60
N LEU A 221 3.75 10.11 2.73
CA LEU A 221 2.98 9.86 3.94
C LEU A 221 2.72 11.21 4.60
N THR A 222 1.45 11.59 4.71
CA THR A 222 1.04 12.89 5.25
C THR A 222 0.41 12.82 6.62
N ALA A 223 -0.10 11.65 7.02
CA ALA A 223 -0.61 11.42 8.37
C ALA A 223 -0.51 9.96 8.78
N ARG A 224 -0.26 9.73 10.08
CA ARG A 224 -0.52 8.46 10.76
C ARG A 224 -1.67 8.70 11.73
N VAL A 225 -2.76 7.97 11.57
CA VAL A 225 -4.00 8.14 12.32
C VAL A 225 -4.16 6.95 13.25
N PRO A 226 -3.96 7.12 14.58
CA PRO A 226 -4.05 6.01 15.53
C PRO A 226 -5.44 5.38 15.57
N LEU A 227 -5.48 4.06 15.73
CA LEU A 227 -6.70 3.31 16.02
C LEU A 227 -7.07 3.50 17.50
N GLY A 228 -8.35 3.78 17.78
CA GLY A 228 -8.80 4.25 19.10
C GLY A 228 -9.74 3.33 19.89
N GLY A 229 -10.20 2.23 19.30
CA GLY A 229 -11.25 1.35 19.84
C GLY A 229 -10.86 0.49 21.02
#